data_AF-A0A660ZZB3-F1
#
_entry.id   AF-A0A660ZZB3-F1
#
_cell.length_a   1.000
_cell.length_b   1.000
_cell.length_c   1.000
_cell.angle_alpha   90.00
_cell.angle_beta   90.00
_cell.angle_gamma   90.00
#
_symmetry.space_group_name_H-M   'P 1'
#
loop_
_entity.id
_entity.type
_entity.pdbx_description
1 polymer ?
#
loop_
_entity_poly.entity_id
_entity_poly.type
_entity_poly.pdbx_seq_one_letter_code
_entity_poly.pdbx_strand_id
1 'polypeptide(L)'
;MTARFLLLLSICLIACVRPATAQLYSIEPDGTTRPQEWFLAEDVTDPLFATMMAVIDADWFGEVGQAQLDSIVQANGGTKLPHELFSAMRRIPVAGEPDSIVQIILAEEVDRPIPYSLLGYNPGSIRASQQLDFLHFAIGNRSYLVRLDDDEEVEVEIGDAQLFVIVEGYMKMDFDGWLDRLLGSKLDDMEVKAFLTFWWNEQRYSLGMGLSNKGRGKTGAFDFMADATLFPAPKELLVVGRELRGEGLRKLERWNARTASAGSPSPQATH
;
A
#
# COMPACT_ATOMS: atom_id res chain seq x y z
N MET A 1 -16.77 -6.25 51.93
CA MET A 1 -15.45 -5.59 52.00
C MET A 1 -14.46 -6.70 52.27
N THR A 2 -13.48 -7.10 51.46
CA THR A 2 -12.63 -6.41 50.46
C THR A 2 -11.90 -7.51 49.68
N ALA A 3 -12.22 -7.71 48.40
CA ALA A 3 -11.44 -8.57 47.49
C ALA A 3 -11.74 -8.35 45.99
N ARG A 4 -12.54 -7.34 45.63
CA ARG A 4 -13.01 -7.11 44.24
C ARG A 4 -12.49 -5.86 43.56
N PHE A 5 -11.61 -5.10 44.21
CA PHE A 5 -11.13 -3.80 43.69
C PHE A 5 -9.69 -3.83 43.15
N LEU A 6 -8.99 -4.96 43.21
CA LEU A 6 -7.58 -5.07 42.80
C LEU A 6 -7.35 -5.86 41.49
N LEU A 7 -8.39 -6.42 40.87
CA LEU A 7 -8.26 -7.15 39.60
C LEU A 7 -8.57 -6.28 38.36
N LEU A 8 -9.15 -5.08 38.55
CA LEU A 8 -9.51 -4.17 37.47
C LEU A 8 -8.40 -3.18 37.09
N LEU A 9 -7.31 -3.10 37.87
CA LEU A 9 -6.14 -2.31 37.49
C LEU A 9 -5.06 -3.10 36.72
N SER A 10 -5.12 -4.44 36.70
CA SER A 10 -4.14 -5.27 35.99
C SER A 10 -4.52 -5.58 34.53
N ILE A 11 -5.71 -5.18 34.07
CA ILE A 11 -6.19 -5.42 32.70
C ILE A 11 -6.04 -4.17 31.81
N CYS A 12 -5.75 -2.98 32.37
CA CYS A 12 -5.54 -1.75 31.61
C CYS A 12 -4.06 -1.41 31.33
N LEU A 13 -3.14 -2.33 31.61
CA LEU A 13 -1.70 -2.14 31.40
C LEU A 13 -1.00 -3.34 30.74
N ILE A 14 -1.77 -4.12 29.97
CA ILE A 14 -1.21 -4.72 28.74
C ILE A 14 -1.45 -3.68 27.64
N ALA A 15 -0.85 -2.50 27.81
CA ALA A 15 -0.26 -1.89 26.63
C ALA A 15 0.68 -2.97 26.12
N CYS A 16 0.33 -3.62 25.01
CA CYS A 16 1.30 -4.38 24.25
C CYS A 16 2.47 -3.42 24.06
N VAL A 17 3.50 -3.58 24.87
CA VAL A 17 4.81 -3.00 24.64
C VAL A 17 5.30 -3.75 23.42
N ARG A 18 4.77 -3.37 22.24
CA ARG A 18 5.32 -3.76 20.96
C ARG A 18 6.75 -3.22 21.02
N PRO A 19 7.78 -4.08 20.94
CA PRO A 19 9.14 -3.66 21.17
C PRO A 19 9.46 -2.53 20.19
N ALA A 20 9.67 -1.32 20.72
CA ALA A 20 9.85 -0.07 19.98
C ALA A 20 11.13 -0.03 19.12
N THR A 21 11.80 -1.17 18.95
CA THR A 21 13.07 -1.32 18.24
C THR A 21 13.24 -2.77 17.80
N ALA A 22 12.29 -3.32 17.04
CA ALA A 22 12.61 -4.49 16.24
C ALA A 22 13.73 -4.07 15.26
N GLN A 23 14.95 -4.53 15.50
CA GLN A 23 16.07 -4.29 14.59
C GLN A 23 15.75 -4.99 13.26
N LEU A 24 15.92 -4.29 12.14
CA LEU A 24 15.66 -4.86 10.81
C LEU A 24 16.63 -5.99 10.44
N TYR A 25 17.81 -5.98 11.07
CA TYR A 25 18.89 -6.93 10.84
C TYR A 25 19.35 -7.53 12.16
N SER A 26 19.70 -8.81 12.14
CA SER A 26 20.61 -9.40 13.12
C SER A 26 22.05 -9.21 12.64
N ILE A 27 22.97 -9.05 13.60
CA ILE A 27 24.41 -9.15 13.33
C ILE A 27 24.83 -10.55 13.78
N GLU A 28 25.27 -11.37 12.84
CA GLU A 28 25.77 -12.71 13.09
C GLU A 28 27.15 -12.67 13.78
N PRO A 29 27.61 -13.77 14.42
CA PRO A 29 28.89 -13.80 15.13
C PRO A 29 30.12 -13.49 14.26
N ASP A 30 30.02 -13.67 12.94
CA ASP A 30 31.06 -13.35 11.96
C ASP A 30 31.02 -11.89 11.47
N GLY A 31 30.11 -11.09 12.01
CA GLY A 31 29.91 -9.68 11.65
C GLY A 31 29.03 -9.48 10.42
N THR A 32 28.52 -10.54 9.80
CA THR A 32 27.57 -10.42 8.69
C THR A 32 26.21 -9.94 9.20
N THR A 33 25.55 -9.08 8.43
CA THR A 33 24.19 -8.64 8.72
C THR A 33 23.21 -9.51 7.97
N ARG A 34 22.24 -10.10 8.68
CA ARG A 34 21.16 -10.87 8.09
C ARG A 34 19.83 -10.16 8.33
N PRO A 35 18.98 -9.97 7.30
CA PRO A 35 17.62 -9.50 7.52
C PRO A 35 16.90 -10.41 8.52
N GLN A 36 16.07 -9.85 9.40
CA GLN A 36 15.21 -10.66 10.25
C GLN A 36 14.28 -11.54 9.40
N GLU A 37 13.89 -12.71 9.90
CA GLU A 37 13.03 -13.65 9.16
C GLU A 37 11.67 -13.03 8.77
N TRP A 38 11.14 -12.14 9.61
CA TRP A 38 9.87 -11.45 9.34
C TRP A 38 9.98 -10.37 8.24
N PHE A 39 11.19 -10.05 7.75
CA PHE A 39 11.42 -8.92 6.86
C PHE A 39 11.09 -9.19 5.38
N LEU A 40 10.46 -10.32 5.09
CA LEU A 40 9.91 -10.69 3.79
C LEU A 40 8.54 -11.34 3.99
N ALA A 41 7.50 -10.77 3.37
CA ALA A 41 6.19 -11.39 3.32
C ALA A 41 6.23 -12.60 2.35
N GLU A 42 6.02 -13.82 2.87
CA GLU A 42 6.15 -15.08 2.11
C GLU A 42 5.10 -15.20 0.98
N ASP A 43 4.00 -14.46 1.08
CA ASP A 43 2.90 -14.40 0.13
C ASP A 43 3.10 -13.37 -1.00
N VAL A 44 4.29 -12.77 -1.07
CA VAL A 44 4.65 -11.76 -2.07
C VAL A 44 5.93 -12.18 -2.79
N THR A 45 5.82 -12.40 -4.11
CA THR A 45 6.94 -12.92 -4.91
C THR A 45 8.04 -11.88 -5.15
N ASP A 46 7.69 -10.62 -5.38
CA ASP A 46 8.68 -9.56 -5.59
C ASP A 46 9.30 -9.11 -4.27
N PRO A 47 10.64 -9.17 -4.10
CA PRO A 47 11.27 -8.94 -2.80
C PRO A 47 11.16 -7.48 -2.34
N LEU A 48 11.05 -6.50 -3.24
CA LEU A 48 10.85 -5.11 -2.86
C LEU A 48 9.45 -4.95 -2.24
N PHE A 49 8.41 -5.46 -2.90
CA PHE A 49 7.07 -5.45 -2.33
C PHE A 49 6.95 -6.30 -1.06
N ALA A 50 7.58 -7.48 -1.02
CA ALA A 50 7.57 -8.35 0.15
C ALA A 50 8.13 -7.65 1.38
N THR A 51 9.21 -6.87 1.20
CA THR A 51 9.81 -6.06 2.28
C THR A 51 8.87 -4.96 2.75
N MET A 52 8.23 -4.25 1.82
CA MET A 52 7.28 -3.18 2.15
C MET A 52 6.08 -3.74 2.92
N MET A 53 5.50 -4.87 2.48
CA MET A 53 4.38 -5.52 3.15
C MET A 53 4.78 -6.04 4.53
N ALA A 54 5.95 -6.68 4.66
CA ALA A 54 6.47 -7.14 5.94
C ALA A 54 6.58 -6.02 6.98
N VAL A 55 7.02 -4.82 6.58
CA VAL A 55 7.07 -3.64 7.46
C VAL A 55 5.68 -3.25 7.97
N ILE A 56 4.66 -3.30 7.11
CA ILE A 56 3.27 -2.99 7.48
C ILE A 56 2.71 -4.08 8.40
N ASP A 57 2.88 -5.35 8.04
CA ASP A 57 2.36 -6.51 8.77
C ASP A 57 2.95 -6.62 10.18
N ALA A 58 4.25 -6.34 10.32
CA ALA A 58 4.94 -6.33 11.61
C ALA A 58 4.56 -5.10 12.48
N ASP A 59 3.74 -4.19 11.96
CA ASP A 59 3.46 -2.88 12.53
C ASP A 59 4.75 -2.13 12.92
N TRP A 60 5.75 -2.21 12.06
CA TRP A 60 7.05 -1.59 12.31
C TRP A 60 7.03 -0.10 11.93
N PHE A 61 7.72 0.73 12.72
CA PHE A 61 7.86 2.17 12.49
C PHE A 61 9.33 2.55 12.42
N GLY A 62 9.68 3.38 11.44
CA GLY A 62 11.05 3.76 11.16
C GLY A 62 11.32 3.94 9.67
N GLU A 63 12.58 3.81 9.28
CA GLU A 63 13.05 3.97 7.89
C GLU A 63 13.76 2.72 7.39
N VAL A 64 13.39 2.28 6.18
CA VAL A 64 14.14 1.32 5.37
C VAL A 64 14.78 2.09 4.23
N GLY A 65 16.10 2.28 4.29
CA GLY A 65 16.86 3.02 3.28
C GLY A 65 17.28 2.16 2.08
N GLN A 66 17.83 2.81 1.05
CA GLN A 66 18.24 2.18 -0.18
C GLN A 66 19.20 1.00 0.03
N ALA A 67 20.25 1.17 0.85
CA ALA A 67 21.22 0.10 1.08
C ALA A 67 20.58 -1.16 1.68
N GLN A 68 19.57 -1.00 2.55
CA GLN A 68 18.79 -2.11 3.08
C GLN A 68 17.98 -2.80 1.97
N LEU A 69 17.26 -2.01 1.16
CA LEU A 69 16.45 -2.50 0.05
C LEU A 69 17.30 -3.25 -0.99
N ASP A 70 18.42 -2.66 -1.41
CA ASP A 70 19.37 -3.25 -2.35
C ASP A 70 19.88 -4.60 -1.86
N SER A 71 20.28 -4.68 -0.58
CA SER A 71 20.76 -5.92 0.02
C SER A 71 19.70 -7.03 -0.02
N ILE A 72 18.43 -6.68 0.21
CA ILE A 72 17.33 -7.65 0.23
C ILE A 72 16.99 -8.10 -1.19
N VAL A 73 16.83 -7.17 -2.11
CA VAL A 73 16.56 -7.44 -3.51
C VAL A 73 17.64 -8.37 -4.08
N GLN A 74 18.92 -8.07 -3.85
CA GLN A 74 20.03 -8.88 -4.33
C GLN A 74 20.05 -10.28 -3.71
N ALA A 75 19.79 -10.40 -2.40
CA ALA A 75 19.76 -11.68 -1.70
C ALA A 75 18.60 -12.58 -2.15
N ASN A 76 17.54 -12.01 -2.73
CA ASN A 76 16.30 -12.71 -3.09
C ASN A 76 16.04 -12.75 -4.61
N GLY A 77 17.10 -12.66 -5.43
CA GLY A 77 17.00 -12.91 -6.88
C GLY A 77 16.59 -11.71 -7.74
N GLY A 78 16.51 -10.50 -7.18
CA GLY A 78 16.21 -9.27 -7.90
C GLY A 78 14.72 -8.87 -7.85
N THR A 79 14.40 -7.70 -8.40
CA THR A 79 13.04 -7.17 -8.55
C THR A 79 12.80 -6.73 -10.00
N LYS A 80 11.54 -6.74 -10.44
CA LYS A 80 11.13 -6.12 -11.72
C LYS A 80 10.99 -4.59 -11.61
N LEU A 81 10.93 -4.07 -10.39
CA LEU A 81 10.80 -2.65 -10.13
C LEU A 81 12.18 -1.98 -10.16
N PRO A 82 12.24 -0.68 -10.50
CA PRO A 82 13.48 0.08 -10.50
C PRO A 82 13.87 0.42 -9.04
N HIS A 83 14.24 -0.59 -8.24
CA HIS A 83 14.61 -0.44 -6.83
C HIS A 83 15.76 0.55 -6.61
N GLU A 84 16.63 0.75 -7.60
CA GLU A 84 17.70 1.74 -7.58
C GLU A 84 17.18 3.19 -7.49
N LEU A 85 15.90 3.41 -7.83
CA LEU A 85 15.24 4.70 -7.65
C LEU A 85 14.68 4.87 -6.24
N PHE A 86 14.54 3.83 -5.44
CA PHE A 86 14.02 3.92 -4.07
C PHE A 86 15.13 4.38 -3.13
N SER A 87 15.02 5.62 -2.66
CA SER A 87 15.94 6.16 -1.65
C SER A 87 15.58 5.66 -0.25
N ALA A 88 14.29 5.68 0.10
CA ALA A 88 13.81 5.19 1.38
C ALA A 88 12.30 4.93 1.40
N MET A 89 11.87 4.03 2.29
CA MET A 89 10.51 3.94 2.80
C MET A 89 10.50 4.31 4.28
N ARG A 90 9.61 5.21 4.69
CA ARG A 90 9.41 5.58 6.10
C ARG A 90 7.99 5.27 6.55
N ARG A 91 7.83 4.81 7.80
CA ARG A 91 6.52 4.68 8.44
C ARG A 91 6.52 5.44 9.76
N ILE A 92 5.69 6.48 9.82
CA ILE A 92 5.62 7.45 10.91
C ILE A 92 4.28 7.25 11.64
N PRO A 93 4.26 6.96 12.94
CA PRO A 93 3.02 6.81 13.68
C PRO A 93 2.28 8.15 13.78
N VAL A 94 0.95 8.12 13.67
CA VAL A 94 0.10 9.30 13.86
C VAL A 94 -0.84 9.07 15.03
N ALA A 95 -1.05 10.12 15.84
CA ALA A 95 -2.01 10.05 16.93
C ALA A 95 -3.45 10.12 16.37
N GLY A 96 -4.23 9.05 16.56
CA GLY A 96 -5.62 8.95 16.12
C GLY A 96 -5.74 8.34 14.73
N GLU A 97 -6.55 8.92 13.85
CA GLU A 97 -6.61 8.53 12.43
C GLU A 97 -5.80 9.51 11.57
N PRO A 98 -5.01 9.06 10.57
CA PRO A 98 -4.71 7.66 10.20
C PRO A 98 -3.85 6.92 11.24
N ASP A 99 -3.69 5.60 11.10
CA ASP A 99 -2.80 4.80 11.95
C ASP A 99 -1.33 5.23 11.77
N SER A 100 -0.95 5.54 10.53
CA SER A 100 0.39 6.01 10.21
C SER A 100 0.44 6.84 8.93
N ILE A 101 1.54 7.56 8.73
CA ILE A 101 1.96 8.06 7.42
C ILE A 101 3.05 7.14 6.89
N VAL A 102 2.88 6.64 5.68
CA VAL A 102 3.92 5.91 4.93
C VAL A 102 4.48 6.84 3.88
N GLN A 103 5.78 7.08 3.88
CA GLN A 103 6.46 7.89 2.88
C GLN A 103 7.32 7.00 2.01
N ILE A 104 7.20 7.16 0.70
CA ILE A 104 8.11 6.57 -0.29
C ILE A 104 8.89 7.71 -0.91
N ILE A 105 10.21 7.66 -0.77
CA ILE A 105 11.16 8.65 -1.28
C ILE A 105 11.94 8.02 -2.41
N LEU A 106 11.89 8.65 -3.56
CA LEU A 106 12.55 8.27 -4.79
C LEU A 106 13.67 9.25 -5.12
N ALA A 107 14.75 8.76 -5.72
CA ALA A 107 15.91 9.56 -6.09
C ALA A 107 15.60 10.58 -7.20
N GLU A 108 14.64 10.26 -8.06
CA GLU A 108 14.15 11.11 -9.14
C GLU A 108 12.66 10.87 -9.39
N GLU A 109 12.03 11.72 -10.20
CA GLU A 109 10.68 11.44 -10.68
C GLU A 109 10.71 10.21 -11.58
N VAL A 110 9.74 9.33 -11.41
CA VAL A 110 9.63 8.12 -12.22
C VAL A 110 8.84 8.46 -13.46
N ASP A 111 9.38 8.08 -14.62
CA ASP A 111 8.66 7.92 -15.89
C ASP A 111 9.23 6.67 -16.56
N ARG A 112 8.50 5.56 -16.44
CA ARG A 112 8.97 4.23 -16.86
C ARG A 112 7.80 3.43 -17.46
N PRO A 113 8.06 2.49 -18.38
CA PRO A 113 7.03 1.57 -18.83
C PRO A 113 6.38 0.83 -17.65
N ILE A 114 5.09 0.52 -17.77
CA ILE A 114 4.42 -0.35 -16.80
C ILE A 114 5.19 -1.68 -16.76
N PRO A 115 5.67 -2.14 -15.58
CA PRO A 115 6.60 -3.26 -15.46
C PRO A 115 5.95 -4.64 -15.73
N TYR A 116 4.66 -4.67 -16.06
CA TYR A 116 3.90 -5.88 -16.33
C TYR A 116 3.43 -5.95 -17.77
N SER A 117 3.63 -7.13 -18.35
CA SER A 117 3.26 -7.41 -19.73
C SER A 117 1.80 -7.85 -19.82
N LEU A 118 0.97 -7.10 -20.56
CA LEU A 118 -0.34 -7.54 -21.02
C LEU A 118 -0.20 -8.05 -22.45
N LEU A 119 -0.44 -9.36 -22.66
CA LEU A 119 -0.35 -10.01 -23.98
C LEU A 119 1.03 -9.88 -24.65
N GLY A 120 2.12 -9.87 -23.86
CA GLY A 120 3.48 -9.70 -24.39
C GLY A 120 3.91 -8.24 -24.60
N TYR A 121 3.09 -7.27 -24.18
CA TYR A 121 3.31 -5.84 -24.36
C TYR A 121 3.19 -5.06 -23.03
N ASN A 122 4.07 -4.09 -22.77
CA ASN A 122 3.96 -3.22 -21.60
C ASN A 122 2.95 -2.10 -21.91
N PRO A 123 1.79 -2.05 -21.25
CA PRO A 123 0.60 -1.34 -21.73
C PRO A 123 0.63 0.19 -21.63
N GLY A 124 1.81 0.81 -21.52
CA GLY A 124 1.99 2.25 -21.38
C GLY A 124 3.07 2.58 -20.34
N SER A 125 2.92 3.69 -19.62
CA SER A 125 3.89 4.16 -18.62
C SER A 125 3.28 4.48 -17.26
N ILE A 126 4.13 4.42 -16.24
CA ILE A 126 3.85 4.88 -14.88
C ILE A 126 4.68 6.14 -14.65
N ARG A 127 4.02 7.18 -14.16
CA ARG A 127 4.66 8.42 -13.73
C ARG A 127 4.42 8.67 -12.25
N ALA A 128 5.47 8.99 -11.51
CA ALA A 128 5.35 9.31 -10.08
C ALA A 128 6.31 10.43 -9.67
N SER A 129 5.90 11.24 -8.68
CA SER A 129 6.76 12.25 -8.07
C SER A 129 7.88 11.63 -7.25
N GLN A 130 8.94 12.41 -6.99
CA GLN A 130 10.06 12.01 -6.12
C GLN A 130 9.64 11.62 -4.71
N GLN A 131 8.56 12.19 -4.18
CA GLN A 131 8.03 11.83 -2.88
C GLN A 131 6.56 11.48 -3.00
N LEU A 132 6.15 10.43 -2.31
CA LEU A 132 4.76 9.99 -2.15
C LEU A 132 4.48 9.79 -0.67
N ASP A 133 3.57 10.57 -0.11
CA ASP A 133 3.09 10.36 1.25
C ASP A 133 1.70 9.75 1.22
N PHE A 134 1.54 8.69 2.00
CA PHE A 134 0.31 7.93 2.11
C PHE A 134 -0.23 8.02 3.54
N LEU A 135 -1.50 8.39 3.69
CA LEU A 135 -2.26 8.09 4.90
C LEU A 135 -2.56 6.59 4.90
N HIS A 136 -2.09 5.88 5.92
CA HIS A 136 -2.29 4.44 6.06
C HIS A 136 -3.36 4.13 7.11
N PHE A 137 -4.33 3.30 6.74
CA PHE A 137 -5.44 2.87 7.58
C PHE A 137 -5.54 1.34 7.61
N ALA A 138 -5.51 0.76 8.81
CA ALA A 138 -5.82 -0.64 9.05
C ALA A 138 -7.35 -0.82 9.06
N ILE A 139 -7.92 -1.17 7.91
CA ILE A 139 -9.38 -1.37 7.74
C ILE A 139 -9.82 -2.69 8.39
N GLY A 140 -8.94 -3.71 8.37
CA GLY A 140 -9.21 -5.04 8.87
C GLY A 140 -10.18 -5.82 7.97
N ASN A 141 -10.95 -6.73 8.55
CA ASN A 141 -11.84 -7.60 7.77
C ASN A 141 -13.11 -6.86 7.32
N ARG A 142 -13.58 -7.14 6.11
CA ARG A 142 -14.81 -6.59 5.53
C ARG A 142 -15.51 -7.62 4.66
N SER A 143 -16.82 -7.46 4.52
CA SER A 143 -17.66 -8.24 3.60
C SER A 143 -18.45 -7.29 2.71
N TYR A 144 -18.60 -7.68 1.44
CA TYR A 144 -19.31 -6.93 0.41
C TYR A 144 -20.28 -7.84 -0.31
N LEU A 145 -21.52 -7.38 -0.51
CA LEU A 145 -22.47 -8.06 -1.37
C LEU A 145 -22.28 -7.60 -2.82
N VAL A 146 -21.90 -8.52 -3.70
CA VAL A 146 -21.59 -8.26 -5.10
C VAL A 146 -22.63 -8.92 -5.98
N ARG A 147 -23.37 -8.11 -6.75
CA ARG A 147 -24.26 -8.63 -7.79
C ARG A 147 -23.47 -8.91 -9.06
N LEU A 148 -23.44 -10.18 -9.46
CA LEU A 148 -22.87 -10.66 -10.71
C LEU A 148 -23.91 -10.56 -11.84
N ASP A 149 -23.60 -11.14 -13.01
CA ASP A 149 -24.59 -11.24 -14.08
C ASP A 149 -25.72 -12.20 -13.67
N ASP A 150 -26.89 -12.07 -14.29
CA ASP A 150 -28.07 -12.92 -14.04
C ASP A 150 -28.65 -12.90 -12.60
N ASP A 151 -28.49 -11.78 -11.90
CA ASP A 151 -29.05 -11.53 -10.56
C ASP A 151 -28.50 -12.42 -9.44
N GLU A 152 -27.38 -13.10 -9.68
CA GLU A 152 -26.64 -13.80 -8.64
C GLU A 152 -25.94 -12.79 -7.72
N GLU A 153 -26.16 -12.91 -6.40
CA GLU A 153 -25.46 -12.12 -5.39
C GLU A 153 -24.46 -13.01 -4.67
N VAL A 154 -23.18 -12.62 -4.72
CA VAL A 154 -22.08 -13.30 -4.06
C VAL A 154 -21.55 -12.42 -2.94
N GLU A 155 -21.35 -13.02 -1.77
CA GLU A 155 -20.67 -12.36 -0.67
C GLU A 155 -19.15 -12.47 -0.87
N VAL A 156 -18.47 -11.32 -0.85
CA VAL A 156 -17.03 -11.20 -1.02
C VAL A 156 -16.42 -10.74 0.29
N GLU A 157 -15.75 -11.66 0.98
CA GLU A 157 -15.02 -11.39 2.21
C GLU A 157 -13.56 -11.07 1.91
N ILE A 158 -13.08 -9.96 2.45
CA ILE A 158 -11.66 -9.60 2.43
C ILE A 158 -11.10 -9.55 3.85
N GLY A 159 -9.90 -10.08 4.03
CA GLY A 159 -9.19 -10.13 5.30
C GLY A 159 -8.07 -9.10 5.39
N ASP A 160 -7.82 -8.60 6.60
CA ASP A 160 -6.67 -7.75 6.94
C ASP A 160 -6.40 -6.63 5.91
N ALA A 161 -7.46 -5.90 5.57
CA ALA A 161 -7.37 -4.87 4.55
C ALA A 161 -6.60 -3.64 5.08
N GLN A 162 -5.58 -3.22 4.34
CA GLN A 162 -4.74 -2.05 4.60
C GLN A 162 -4.94 -1.03 3.47
N LEU A 163 -5.41 0.17 3.80
CA LEU A 163 -5.72 1.23 2.84
C LEU A 163 -4.69 2.34 2.91
N PHE A 164 -4.06 2.65 1.79
CA PHE A 164 -3.07 3.71 1.63
C PHE A 164 -3.63 4.79 0.72
N VAL A 165 -3.77 6.02 1.21
CA VAL A 165 -4.33 7.14 0.44
C VAL A 165 -3.26 8.19 0.22
N ILE A 166 -2.98 8.52 -1.04
CA ILE A 166 -1.99 9.54 -1.41
C ILE A 166 -2.47 10.90 -0.90
N VAL A 167 -1.67 11.53 -0.05
CA VAL A 167 -1.90 12.88 0.48
C VAL A 167 -0.89 13.89 -0.05
N GLU A 168 0.33 13.44 -0.37
CA GLU A 168 1.36 14.27 -1.00
C GLU A 168 2.00 13.51 -2.16
N GLY A 169 2.38 14.24 -3.21
CA GLY A 169 2.90 13.69 -4.46
C GLY A 169 1.80 13.28 -5.44
N TYR A 170 2.21 12.62 -6.52
CA TYR A 170 1.30 12.08 -7.53
C TYR A 170 1.80 10.74 -8.05
N MET A 171 0.86 9.90 -8.47
CA MET A 171 1.12 8.75 -9.32
C MET A 171 0.08 8.68 -10.44
N LYS A 172 0.53 8.45 -11.66
CA LYS A 172 -0.30 8.34 -12.86
C LYS A 172 0.07 7.09 -13.62
N MET A 173 -0.93 6.44 -14.19
CA MET A 173 -0.80 5.35 -15.15
C MET A 173 -1.36 5.83 -16.47
N ASP A 174 -0.51 5.91 -17.48
CA ASP A 174 -0.90 6.26 -18.84
C ASP A 174 -0.92 5.00 -19.69
N PHE A 175 -2.05 4.75 -20.35
CA PHE A 175 -2.21 3.55 -21.17
C PHE A 175 -2.08 3.89 -22.65
N ASP A 176 -1.48 2.98 -23.43
CA ASP A 176 -1.31 3.23 -24.86
C ASP A 176 -2.66 3.18 -25.60
N GLY A 177 -3.00 4.26 -26.29
CA GLY A 177 -4.32 4.42 -26.91
C GLY A 177 -4.68 3.42 -28.02
N TRP A 178 -3.74 2.60 -28.51
CA TRP A 178 -4.08 1.48 -29.41
C TRP A 178 -4.71 0.31 -28.64
N LEU A 179 -4.30 0.11 -27.39
CA LEU A 179 -4.83 -0.90 -26.49
C LEU A 179 -6.27 -0.52 -26.07
N ASP A 180 -6.55 0.77 -25.88
CA ASP A 180 -7.90 1.31 -25.68
C ASP A 180 -8.82 1.03 -26.88
N ARG A 181 -8.29 1.07 -28.11
CA ARG A 181 -9.08 0.73 -29.30
C ARG A 181 -9.43 -0.75 -29.37
N LEU A 182 -8.55 -1.62 -28.87
CA LEU A 182 -8.74 -3.07 -28.88
C LEU A 182 -9.68 -3.53 -27.76
N LEU A 183 -9.55 -2.96 -26.57
CA LEU A 183 -10.24 -3.41 -25.35
C LEU A 183 -11.44 -2.53 -24.98
N GLY A 184 -11.74 -1.54 -25.83
CA GLY A 184 -12.73 -0.50 -25.58
C GLY A 184 -12.23 0.51 -24.55
N SER A 185 -13.07 1.48 -24.18
CA SER A 185 -12.77 2.56 -23.21
C SER A 185 -12.59 2.09 -21.75
N LYS A 186 -12.17 0.83 -21.56
CA LYS A 186 -11.94 0.20 -20.25
C LYS A 186 -10.59 0.64 -19.69
N LEU A 187 -9.58 0.71 -20.54
CA LEU A 187 -8.29 1.33 -20.24
C LEU A 187 -8.44 2.81 -20.60
N ASP A 188 -8.24 3.66 -19.61
CA ASP A 188 -8.10 5.11 -19.76
C ASP A 188 -6.97 5.49 -18.81
N ASP A 189 -6.23 6.56 -19.13
CA ASP A 189 -5.28 7.16 -18.20
C ASP A 189 -5.93 7.38 -16.83
N MET A 190 -5.17 7.07 -15.77
CA MET A 190 -5.64 7.10 -14.40
C MET A 190 -4.65 7.85 -13.52
N GLU A 191 -5.15 8.83 -12.78
CA GLU A 191 -4.45 9.36 -11.62
C GLU A 191 -4.77 8.47 -10.42
N VAL A 192 -3.74 7.79 -9.90
CA VAL A 192 -3.87 6.95 -8.72
C VAL A 192 -4.06 7.83 -7.49
N LYS A 193 -5.01 7.47 -6.63
CA LYS A 193 -5.32 8.19 -5.39
C LYS A 193 -5.16 7.31 -4.15
N ALA A 194 -5.28 6.00 -4.30
CA ALA A 194 -5.16 5.07 -3.19
C ALA A 194 -4.73 3.69 -3.65
N PHE A 195 -4.16 2.93 -2.73
CA PHE A 195 -3.90 1.50 -2.84
C PHE A 195 -4.61 0.78 -1.70
N LEU A 196 -5.13 -0.41 -1.99
CA LEU A 196 -5.59 -1.36 -0.98
C LEU A 196 -4.68 -2.58 -1.05
N THR A 197 -4.27 -3.15 0.07
CA THR A 197 -3.76 -4.52 0.15
C THR A 197 -4.64 -5.31 1.09
N PHE A 198 -4.90 -6.58 0.78
CA PHE A 198 -5.87 -7.40 1.52
C PHE A 198 -5.72 -8.86 1.13
N TRP A 199 -6.27 -9.74 1.97
CA TRP A 199 -6.41 -11.16 1.68
C TRP A 199 -7.79 -11.45 1.07
N TRP A 200 -7.83 -12.27 0.03
CA TRP A 200 -9.05 -12.80 -0.57
C TRP A 200 -8.75 -14.20 -1.11
N ASN A 201 -9.61 -15.18 -0.82
CA ASN A 201 -9.41 -16.57 -1.24
C ASN A 201 -8.00 -17.11 -0.93
N GLU A 202 -7.53 -16.89 0.31
CA GLU A 202 -6.21 -17.35 0.81
C GLU A 202 -5.00 -16.74 0.08
N GLN A 203 -5.19 -15.69 -0.72
CA GLN A 203 -4.13 -15.00 -1.45
C GLN A 203 -4.15 -13.50 -1.16
N ARG A 204 -2.98 -12.87 -1.20
CA ARG A 204 -2.85 -11.43 -1.04
C ARG A 204 -2.94 -10.72 -2.38
N TYR A 205 -3.81 -9.72 -2.44
CA TYR A 205 -4.00 -8.87 -3.61
C TYR A 205 -3.76 -7.41 -3.26
N SER A 206 -3.52 -6.60 -4.29
CA SER A 206 -3.61 -5.15 -4.22
C SER A 206 -4.61 -4.58 -5.22
N LEU A 207 -5.32 -3.52 -4.83
CA LEU A 207 -6.08 -2.68 -5.75
C LEU A 207 -5.42 -1.31 -5.87
N GLY A 208 -4.99 -0.96 -7.08
CA GLY A 208 -4.68 0.42 -7.45
C GLY A 208 -5.97 1.16 -7.79
N MET A 209 -6.29 2.23 -7.05
CA MET A 209 -7.55 2.94 -7.16
C MET A 209 -7.33 4.41 -7.48
N GLY A 210 -8.07 4.93 -8.45
CA GLY A 210 -7.86 6.28 -8.94
C GLY A 210 -9.05 6.86 -9.68
N LEU A 211 -8.80 7.98 -10.33
CA LEU A 211 -9.75 8.70 -11.17
C LEU A 211 -9.17 8.84 -12.57
N SER A 212 -10.00 8.67 -13.59
CA SER A 212 -9.61 9.03 -14.96
C SER A 212 -9.63 10.54 -15.16
N ASN A 213 -9.09 10.99 -16.30
CA ASN A 213 -9.16 12.40 -16.72
C ASN A 213 -10.59 12.98 -16.77
N LYS A 214 -11.63 12.12 -16.84
CA LYS A 214 -13.05 12.50 -16.81
C LYS A 214 -13.67 12.43 -15.40
N GLY A 215 -12.85 12.24 -14.36
CA GLY A 215 -13.28 12.08 -12.97
C GLY A 215 -13.97 10.74 -12.69
N ARG A 216 -13.91 9.75 -13.60
CA ARG A 216 -14.54 8.44 -13.37
C ARG A 216 -13.62 7.57 -12.53
N GLY A 217 -14.18 6.88 -11.54
CA GLY A 217 -13.45 5.93 -10.74
C GLY A 217 -12.90 4.76 -11.57
N LYS A 218 -11.62 4.44 -11.36
CA LYS A 218 -10.92 3.31 -11.97
C LYS A 218 -10.27 2.46 -10.87
N THR A 219 -10.19 1.15 -11.14
CA THR A 219 -9.61 0.15 -10.24
C THR A 219 -8.82 -0.83 -11.10
N GLY A 220 -7.54 -1.01 -10.81
CA GLY A 220 -6.72 -2.11 -11.29
C GLY A 220 -6.45 -3.09 -10.14
N ALA A 221 -6.33 -4.37 -10.43
CA ALA A 221 -6.03 -5.41 -9.44
C ALA A 221 -4.67 -6.05 -9.74
N PHE A 222 -3.95 -6.39 -8.68
CA PHE A 222 -2.63 -7.00 -8.73
C PHE A 222 -2.59 -8.21 -7.79
N ASP A 223 -2.04 -9.30 -8.27
CA ASP A 223 -1.80 -10.54 -7.53
C ASP A 223 -0.33 -10.56 -7.11
N PHE A 224 -0.07 -10.49 -5.81
CA PHE A 224 1.30 -10.43 -5.29
C PHE A 224 2.05 -11.76 -5.41
N MET A 225 1.33 -12.88 -5.37
CA MET A 225 1.93 -14.20 -5.48
C MET A 225 2.29 -14.48 -6.94
N ALA A 226 1.39 -14.16 -7.87
CA ALA A 226 1.66 -14.30 -9.31
C ALA A 226 2.59 -13.19 -9.85
N ASP A 227 2.83 -12.13 -9.07
CA ASP A 227 3.57 -10.94 -9.47
C ASP A 227 3.08 -10.38 -10.82
N ALA A 228 1.75 -10.23 -10.90
CA ALA A 228 1.05 -9.92 -12.14
C ALA A 228 -0.22 -9.08 -11.92
N THR A 229 -0.50 -8.21 -12.88
CA THR A 229 -1.78 -7.48 -12.94
C THR A 229 -2.89 -8.43 -13.41
N LEU A 230 -4.03 -8.42 -12.71
CA LEU A 230 -5.23 -9.15 -13.12
C LEU A 230 -5.99 -8.34 -14.16
N PHE A 231 -5.97 -8.81 -15.41
CA PHE A 231 -6.67 -8.14 -16.50
C PHE A 231 -7.51 -9.12 -17.36
N PRO A 232 -8.83 -8.89 -17.51
CA PRO A 232 -9.61 -7.90 -16.75
C PRO A 232 -9.67 -8.25 -15.26
N ALA A 233 -9.78 -7.25 -14.40
CA ALA A 233 -9.96 -7.48 -12.97
C ALA A 233 -11.31 -8.19 -12.70
N PRO A 234 -11.37 -9.17 -11.79
CA PRO A 234 -12.62 -9.79 -11.35
C PRO A 234 -13.66 -8.75 -10.88
N LYS A 235 -14.95 -9.00 -11.14
CA LYS A 235 -16.03 -8.03 -10.82
C LYS A 235 -16.14 -7.78 -9.33
N GLU A 236 -15.91 -8.81 -8.53
CA GLU A 236 -15.80 -8.81 -7.08
C GLU A 236 -14.81 -7.73 -6.63
N LEU A 237 -13.59 -7.77 -7.18
CA LEU A 237 -12.54 -6.81 -6.87
C LEU A 237 -12.84 -5.39 -7.38
N LEU A 238 -13.55 -5.28 -8.50
CA LEU A 238 -14.00 -3.96 -8.99
C LEU A 238 -15.02 -3.32 -8.05
N VAL A 239 -15.93 -4.10 -7.44
CA VAL A 239 -16.87 -3.61 -6.43
C VAL A 239 -16.13 -3.21 -5.16
N VAL A 240 -15.28 -4.08 -4.61
CA VAL A 240 -14.44 -3.77 -3.45
C VAL A 240 -13.66 -2.46 -3.69
N GLY A 241 -12.95 -2.37 -4.81
CA GLY A 241 -12.17 -1.17 -5.14
C GLY A 241 -13.03 0.08 -5.32
N ARG A 242 -14.28 -0.03 -5.77
CA ARG A 242 -15.20 1.12 -5.81
C ARG A 242 -15.55 1.61 -4.41
N GLU A 243 -15.91 0.71 -3.51
CA GLU A 243 -16.29 1.05 -2.14
C GLU A 243 -15.11 1.64 -1.37
N LEU A 244 -13.94 0.99 -1.41
CA LEU A 244 -12.73 1.44 -0.71
C LEU A 244 -12.15 2.73 -1.29
N ARG A 245 -12.24 2.95 -2.61
CA ARG A 245 -11.88 4.25 -3.20
C ARG A 245 -12.76 5.37 -2.62
N GLY A 246 -14.07 5.15 -2.53
CA GLY A 246 -14.99 6.11 -1.91
C GLY A 246 -14.64 6.38 -0.45
N GLU A 247 -14.30 5.35 0.31
CA GLU A 247 -13.85 5.48 1.70
C GLU A 247 -12.52 6.25 1.82
N GLY A 248 -11.52 5.92 1.01
CA GLY A 248 -10.23 6.59 0.99
C GLY A 248 -10.34 8.07 0.68
N LEU A 249 -11.15 8.45 -0.31
CA LEU A 249 -11.40 9.85 -0.64
C LEU A 249 -12.09 10.62 0.51
N ARG A 250 -13.07 10.02 1.19
CA ARG A 250 -13.69 10.62 2.38
C ARG A 250 -12.69 10.75 3.54
N LYS A 251 -11.81 9.77 3.73
CA LYS A 251 -10.74 9.83 4.75
C LYS A 251 -9.75 10.96 4.45
N LEU A 252 -9.35 11.13 3.20
CA LEU A 252 -8.50 12.24 2.76
C LEU A 252 -9.16 13.60 2.97
N GLU A 253 -10.44 13.74 2.62
CA GLU A 253 -11.19 14.98 2.86
C GLU A 253 -11.22 15.35 4.34
N ARG A 254 -11.50 14.37 5.22
CA ARG A 254 -11.48 14.57 6.68
C ARG A 254 -10.09 14.94 7.19
N TRP A 255 -9.03 14.31 6.66
CA TRP A 255 -7.65 14.66 7.00
C TRP A 255 -7.34 16.11 6.64
N ASN A 256 -7.65 16.52 5.41
CA ASN A 256 -7.42 17.88 4.92
C ASN A 256 -8.18 18.93 5.74
N ALA A 257 -9.43 18.64 6.13
CA ALA A 257 -10.20 19.53 7.00
C ALA A 257 -9.55 19.70 8.39
N ARG A 258 -9.00 18.63 8.96
CA ARG A 258 -8.29 18.66 10.26
C ARG A 258 -6.99 19.44 10.18
N THR A 259 -6.17 19.20 9.16
CA THR A 259 -4.87 19.88 9.00
C THR A 259 -5.06 21.37 8.67
N ALA A 260 -6.08 21.74 7.89
CA ALA A 260 -6.43 23.14 7.66
C ALA A 260 -6.87 23.85 8.96
N SER A 261 -7.62 23.15 9.82
CA SER A 261 -8.13 23.71 11.09
C SER A 261 -7.06 23.84 12.17
N ALA A 262 -6.04 22.97 12.15
CA ALA A 262 -4.94 23.02 13.10
C ALA A 262 -4.05 24.27 12.93
N GLY A 263 -4.24 25.03 11.85
CA GLY A 263 -3.31 26.06 11.39
C GLY A 263 -2.05 25.37 10.86
N SER A 264 -1.67 25.65 9.62
CA SER A 264 -0.37 25.19 9.12
C SER A 264 0.69 25.64 10.13
N PRO A 265 1.45 24.73 10.78
CA PRO A 265 2.64 25.16 11.48
C PRO A 265 3.47 25.88 10.43
N SER A 266 3.61 27.20 10.57
CA SER A 266 4.47 27.99 9.70
C SER A 266 5.83 27.30 9.73
N PRO A 267 6.37 26.82 8.60
CA PRO A 267 7.64 26.12 8.61
C PRO A 267 8.66 27.09 9.21
N GLN A 268 9.08 26.81 10.44
CA GLN A 268 10.18 27.53 11.04
C GLN A 268 11.38 27.25 10.16
N ALA A 269 11.82 28.26 9.42
CA ALA A 269 13.04 28.21 8.64
C ALA A 269 14.19 27.90 9.60
N THR A 270 14.62 26.65 9.61
CA THR A 270 15.91 26.26 10.14
C THR A 270 16.97 26.87 9.22
N HIS A 271 17.58 27.96 9.70
CA HIS A 271 18.80 28.54 9.14
C HIS A 271 20.02 27.72 9.54
#